data_AF-A0AAV8QA08-F1
#
_entry.id   AF-A0AAV8QA08-F1
#
_cell.length_a   1.000
_cell.length_b   1.000
_cell.length_c   1.000
_cell.angle_alpha   90.00
_cell.angle_beta   90.00
_cell.angle_gamma   90.00
#
_symmetry.space_group_name_H-M   'P 1'
#
loop_
_entity.id
_entity.type
_entity.pdbx_description
1 polymer ?
#
loop_
_entity_poly.entity_id
_entity_poly.type
_entity_poly.pdbx_seq_one_letter_code
_entity_poly.pdbx_strand_id
1 'polypeptide(L)'
;MAMEPLLKLSSLTVLLLSLIPLSSGAFAGGVRVELTHVHANAGDTEAKLIQRAIASSRHRLSTFVDRAPLHAGKTEYVVDIAIGTPALAFSALVDTGSDLIWTQCKPCSNCYWQSSPVFDPSKSSTFGKIACSSPLCKALDQHSCNASCHYSYMYSDHSYTEGVLATETFTIGSTSVPGLAFGCGNSNAGVAFSEADGFVGLGRGKLSLISQMGLTEFSYCLTPFGSPKKSSLLIGSLPNPNATAHPVISTPIVRNKSWPSFYYITLNGITVGGTVLDIPSSTFAINRDGSGGMIIDSGTSITYLEYSAYDKVADAFMAQIKNMNTTDQSLFDLDLCYELPPKSNPDTLNLPKLIFHFQGADLELPPGNYFGVDSDTNSICLMMAESHGLSVFGNFQQQNMQVMYDLGNDVLSFYSAECG
;
A
#
# COMPACT_ATOMS: atom_id res chain seq x y z
N MET A 1 6.25 89.95 -2.93
CA MET A 1 7.20 89.19 -2.09
C MET A 1 6.65 87.78 -1.97
N ALA A 2 7.45 86.82 -2.42
CA ALA A 2 7.08 85.44 -2.70
C ALA A 2 6.81 84.61 -1.43
N MET A 3 6.00 83.55 -1.57
CA MET A 3 6.36 82.19 -1.13
C MET A 3 5.25 81.19 -1.50
N GLU A 4 5.55 80.30 -2.45
CA GLU A 4 4.90 79.00 -2.62
C GLU A 4 5.21 78.08 -1.43
N PRO A 5 4.36 77.09 -1.11
CA PRO A 5 4.78 75.89 -0.42
C PRO A 5 4.91 74.71 -1.37
N LEU A 6 6.10 74.11 -1.35
CA LEU A 6 6.47 72.86 -2.00
C LEU A 6 5.56 71.68 -1.58
N LEU A 7 4.98 70.99 -2.56
CA LEU A 7 4.52 69.61 -2.40
C LEU A 7 5.74 68.67 -2.32
N LYS A 8 5.94 68.02 -1.17
CA LYS A 8 6.78 66.83 -1.07
C LYS A 8 5.94 65.61 -1.44
N LEU A 9 6.17 65.04 -2.63
CA LEU A 9 5.75 63.67 -2.93
C LEU A 9 6.67 62.70 -2.15
N SER A 10 6.15 62.04 -1.13
CA SER A 10 6.76 60.82 -0.59
C SER A 10 6.35 59.65 -1.48
N SER A 11 7.29 59.10 -2.25
CA SER A 11 7.10 57.86 -2.99
C SER A 11 6.86 56.70 -2.02
N LEU A 12 5.60 56.29 -1.88
CA LEU A 12 5.23 55.05 -1.21
C LEU A 12 5.41 53.92 -2.23
N THR A 13 6.59 53.29 -2.23
CA THR A 13 6.84 52.07 -3.01
C THR A 13 6.04 50.94 -2.37
N VAL A 14 4.79 50.77 -2.79
CA VAL A 14 4.01 49.56 -2.50
C VAL A 14 4.68 48.45 -3.29
N LEU A 15 5.47 47.64 -2.59
CA LEU A 15 5.96 46.37 -3.12
C LEU A 15 4.74 45.46 -3.27
N LEU A 16 4.10 45.46 -4.44
CA LEU A 16 3.18 44.41 -4.82
C LEU A 16 4.01 43.12 -4.89
N LEU A 17 4.05 42.39 -3.77
CA LEU A 17 4.29 40.95 -3.80
C LEU A 17 3.19 40.37 -4.66
N SER A 18 3.52 40.12 -5.93
CA SER A 18 2.73 39.27 -6.79
C SER A 18 2.54 37.96 -6.04
N LEU A 19 1.32 37.73 -5.55
CA LEU A 19 0.82 36.40 -5.22
C LEU A 19 0.94 35.61 -6.53
N ILE A 20 2.08 34.94 -6.71
CA ILE A 20 2.17 33.85 -7.66
C ILE A 20 1.18 32.83 -7.11
N PRO A 21 0.05 32.56 -7.80
CA PRO A 21 -0.72 31.40 -7.43
C PRO A 21 0.25 30.23 -7.52
N LEU A 22 0.39 29.41 -6.48
CA LEU A 22 0.87 28.06 -6.69
C LEU A 22 -0.18 27.39 -7.59
N SER A 23 -0.04 27.60 -8.90
CA SER A 23 -0.61 26.70 -9.88
C SER A 23 0.09 25.39 -9.62
N SER A 24 -0.63 24.45 -9.01
CA SER A 24 -0.36 23.03 -9.12
C SER A 24 -0.33 22.72 -10.62
N GLY A 25 0.83 22.92 -11.24
CA GLY A 25 1.07 22.46 -12.60
C GLY A 25 0.81 20.98 -12.58
N ALA A 26 -0.20 20.53 -13.32
CA ALA A 26 -0.46 19.11 -13.50
C ALA A 26 0.87 18.46 -13.89
N PHE A 27 1.29 17.46 -13.12
CA PHE A 27 2.47 16.69 -13.42
C PHE A 27 2.26 16.01 -14.79
N ALA A 28 2.82 16.61 -15.85
CA ALA A 28 2.52 16.24 -17.24
C ALA A 28 3.40 15.08 -17.76
N GLY A 29 4.28 14.53 -16.92
CA GLY A 29 5.08 13.35 -17.23
C GLY A 29 4.61 12.15 -16.41
N GLY A 30 5.02 10.95 -16.79
CA GLY A 30 4.90 9.78 -15.94
C GLY A 30 6.27 9.38 -15.39
N VAL A 31 6.32 8.83 -14.18
CA VAL A 31 7.55 8.35 -13.53
C VAL A 31 7.48 6.83 -13.40
N ARG A 32 8.54 6.16 -13.84
CA ARG A 32 8.76 4.74 -13.52
C ARG A 32 9.81 4.65 -12.42
N VAL A 33 9.47 3.94 -11.36
CA VAL A 33 10.39 3.54 -10.30
C VAL A 33 10.40 2.03 -10.15
N GLU A 34 11.50 1.52 -9.63
CA GLU A 34 11.64 0.10 -9.32
C GLU A 34 11.12 -0.14 -7.91
N LEU A 35 10.40 -1.24 -7.76
CA LEU A 35 10.00 -1.77 -6.46
C LEU A 35 10.88 -2.97 -6.15
N THR A 36 11.33 -3.08 -4.91
CA THR A 36 12.09 -4.24 -4.45
C THR A 36 11.30 -4.93 -3.36
N HIS A 37 11.25 -6.25 -3.39
CA HIS A 37 10.71 -7.00 -2.29
C HIS A 37 11.64 -6.84 -1.07
N VAL A 38 11.07 -6.58 0.10
CA VAL A 38 11.82 -6.49 1.37
C VAL A 38 12.74 -7.73 1.47
N HIS A 39 14.07 -7.48 1.43
CA HIS A 39 15.15 -8.45 1.65
C HIS A 39 15.38 -9.55 0.60
N ALA A 40 15.33 -9.26 -0.71
CA ALA A 40 15.85 -10.14 -1.77
C ALA A 40 17.32 -10.63 -1.56
N ASN A 41 18.07 -10.04 -0.62
CA ASN A 41 19.50 -10.28 -0.40
C ASN A 41 19.88 -10.80 1.00
N ALA A 42 18.94 -11.12 1.91
CA ALA A 42 19.26 -11.33 3.33
C ALA A 42 19.53 -12.79 3.77
N GLY A 43 19.56 -13.76 2.85
CA GLY A 43 19.84 -15.16 3.18
C GLY A 43 18.74 -15.88 4.00
N ASP A 44 17.60 -15.24 4.24
CA ASP A 44 16.39 -15.88 4.76
C ASP A 44 15.73 -16.75 3.67
N THR A 45 15.09 -17.85 4.08
CA THR A 45 14.28 -18.70 3.18
C THR A 45 13.00 -17.97 2.80
N GLU A 46 12.46 -18.24 1.60
CA GLU A 46 11.18 -17.68 1.14
C GLU A 46 10.06 -17.95 2.15
N ALA A 47 10.06 -19.15 2.74
CA ALA A 47 9.09 -19.53 3.76
C ALA A 47 9.11 -18.60 4.99
N LYS A 48 10.31 -18.21 5.47
CA LYS A 48 10.44 -17.27 6.59
C LYS A 48 10.02 -15.85 6.24
N LEU A 49 10.19 -15.44 4.98
CA LEU A 49 9.73 -14.14 4.49
C LEU A 49 8.19 -14.08 4.52
N ILE A 50 7.55 -15.12 3.97
CA ILE A 50 6.09 -15.26 3.91
C ILE A 50 5.48 -15.39 5.31
N GLN A 51 6.03 -16.22 6.20
CA GLN A 51 5.57 -16.39 7.58
C GLN A 51 5.47 -15.04 8.31
N ARG A 52 6.56 -14.29 8.29
CA ARG A 52 6.67 -13.00 8.98
C ARG A 52 5.56 -12.06 8.53
N ALA A 53 5.30 -12.05 7.24
CA ALA A 53 4.29 -11.20 6.65
C ALA A 53 2.85 -11.52 6.98
N ILE A 54 2.52 -12.81 6.99
CA ILE A 54 1.20 -13.24 7.44
C ILE A 54 0.99 -12.75 8.89
N ALA A 55 2.01 -12.86 9.74
CA ALA A 55 1.93 -12.34 11.11
C ALA A 55 1.68 -10.82 11.17
N SER A 56 2.36 -10.04 10.33
CA SER A 56 2.16 -8.58 10.23
C SER A 56 0.76 -8.20 9.74
N SER A 57 0.30 -8.84 8.67
CA SER A 57 -1.01 -8.56 8.08
C SER A 57 -2.17 -9.03 8.95
N ARG A 58 -2.03 -10.16 9.65
CA ARG A 58 -3.01 -10.61 10.64
C ARG A 58 -3.17 -9.58 11.74
N HIS A 59 -2.07 -9.02 12.22
CA HIS A 59 -2.17 -7.98 13.24
C HIS A 59 -2.84 -6.71 12.69
N ARG A 60 -2.51 -6.31 11.45
CA ARG A 60 -3.20 -5.21 10.77
C ARG A 60 -4.72 -5.41 10.74
N LEU A 61 -5.22 -6.63 10.60
CA LEU A 61 -6.66 -6.85 10.51
C LEU A 61 -7.33 -7.17 11.84
N SER A 62 -6.59 -7.78 12.78
CA SER A 62 -7.12 -8.15 14.10
C SER A 62 -7.48 -6.94 14.96
N THR A 63 -7.08 -5.72 14.62
CA THR A 63 -7.48 -4.52 15.38
C THR A 63 -8.86 -3.98 15.02
N PHE A 64 -9.56 -4.64 14.10
CA PHE A 64 -11.02 -4.61 14.11
C PHE A 64 -11.61 -5.42 15.29
N VAL A 65 -10.87 -6.38 15.89
CA VAL A 65 -11.31 -7.26 17.00
C VAL A 65 -10.10 -7.80 17.85
N ASP A 66 -9.45 -6.95 18.66
CA ASP A 66 -8.53 -7.26 19.79
C ASP A 66 -7.22 -8.12 19.62
N ARG A 67 -6.40 -8.11 20.71
CA ARG A 67 -4.92 -8.25 20.79
C ARG A 67 -4.28 -9.67 20.79
N ALA A 68 -3.12 -9.80 20.14
CA ALA A 68 -2.11 -10.88 20.31
C ALA A 68 -0.67 -10.33 20.16
N PRO A 69 0.39 -10.99 20.70
CA PRO A 69 1.78 -10.51 20.65
C PRO A 69 2.47 -10.73 19.29
N LEU A 70 3.47 -9.90 18.98
CA LEU A 70 3.82 -9.46 17.63
C LEU A 70 5.18 -9.94 17.11
N HIS A 71 5.26 -10.34 15.84
CA HIS A 71 6.49 -10.48 15.04
C HIS A 71 6.27 -9.83 13.65
N ALA A 72 7.21 -8.98 13.21
CA ALA A 72 7.11 -8.17 11.99
C ALA A 72 7.22 -8.96 10.70
N GLY A 73 6.57 -8.43 9.66
CA GLY A 73 6.46 -9.01 8.33
C GLY A 73 7.35 -8.46 7.24
N LYS A 74 7.69 -9.33 6.29
CA LYS A 74 8.71 -9.13 5.26
C LYS A 74 8.18 -9.21 3.83
N THR A 75 6.96 -8.74 3.54
CA THR A 75 6.30 -9.00 2.23
C THR A 75 5.75 -7.77 1.54
N GLU A 76 6.15 -6.61 1.99
CA GLU A 76 5.74 -5.37 1.36
C GLU A 76 6.80 -4.98 0.33
N TYR A 77 6.39 -4.18 -0.65
CA TYR A 77 7.27 -3.70 -1.70
C TYR A 77 7.78 -2.33 -1.30
N VAL A 78 9.10 -2.17 -1.32
CA VAL A 78 9.73 -0.89 -1.04
C VAL A 78 10.10 -0.17 -2.33
N VAL A 79 10.04 1.15 -2.29
CA VAL A 79 10.55 2.05 -3.32
C VAL A 79 11.72 2.85 -2.77
N ASP A 80 12.79 2.94 -3.55
CA ASP A 80 13.90 3.84 -3.24
C ASP A 80 13.58 5.24 -3.78
N ILE A 81 13.47 6.20 -2.88
CA ILE A 81 13.23 7.62 -3.17
C ILE A 81 14.22 8.48 -2.39
N ALA A 82 14.23 9.79 -2.63
CA ALA A 82 15.04 10.71 -1.84
C ALA A 82 14.24 11.89 -1.30
N ILE A 83 14.72 12.48 -0.22
CA ILE A 83 14.11 13.60 0.48
C ILE A 83 15.13 14.71 0.74
N GLY A 84 14.73 15.96 0.60
CA GLY A 84 15.50 17.13 1.01
C GLY A 84 16.38 17.75 -0.06
N THR A 85 17.02 18.87 0.29
CA THR A 85 18.02 19.57 -0.52
C THR A 85 19.24 19.91 0.34
N PRO A 86 20.36 19.17 0.21
CA PRO A 86 20.63 18.11 -0.77
C PRO A 86 19.80 16.84 -0.54
N ALA A 87 19.57 16.08 -1.62
CA ALA A 87 18.75 14.87 -1.59
C ALA A 87 19.40 13.76 -0.76
N LEU A 88 18.63 13.18 0.15
CA LEU A 88 18.98 12.04 0.98
C LEU A 88 18.12 10.84 0.58
N ALA A 89 18.74 9.76 0.09
CA ALA A 89 18.03 8.55 -0.29
C ALA A 89 17.51 7.79 0.94
N PHE A 90 16.33 7.20 0.81
CA PHE A 90 15.71 6.30 1.78
C PHE A 90 14.79 5.30 1.08
N SER A 91 14.54 4.16 1.71
CA SER A 91 13.68 3.11 1.16
C SER A 91 12.36 3.06 1.93
N ALA A 92 11.23 3.15 1.23
CA ALA A 92 9.92 3.31 1.85
C ALA A 92 8.91 2.27 1.36
N LEU A 93 8.05 1.80 2.25
CA LEU A 93 6.97 0.86 1.93
C LEU A 93 5.90 1.53 1.08
N VAL A 94 5.40 0.83 0.08
CA VAL A 94 4.34 1.33 -0.81
C VAL A 94 3.00 0.73 -0.41
N ASP A 95 2.08 1.59 0.01
CA ASP A 95 0.85 1.18 0.66
C ASP A 95 -0.38 1.86 0.05
N THR A 96 -1.21 1.11 -0.67
CA THR A 96 -2.50 1.58 -1.20
C THR A 96 -3.59 1.68 -0.14
N GLY A 97 -3.37 1.10 1.04
CA GLY A 97 -4.27 1.17 2.20
C GLY A 97 -4.07 2.41 3.08
N SER A 98 -3.09 3.28 2.81
CA SER A 98 -2.87 4.48 3.62
C SER A 98 -2.55 5.72 2.79
N ASP A 99 -2.71 6.89 3.42
CA ASP A 99 -2.50 8.18 2.75
C ASP A 99 -1.16 8.82 3.10
N LEU A 100 -0.68 8.72 4.34
CA LEU A 100 0.44 9.56 4.77
C LEU A 100 1.78 9.06 4.20
N ILE A 101 2.48 9.93 3.46
CA ILE A 101 3.93 9.79 3.23
C ILE A 101 4.66 10.19 4.52
N TRP A 102 5.56 9.36 5.04
CA TRP A 102 6.36 9.73 6.23
C TRP A 102 7.71 9.01 6.27
N THR A 103 8.66 9.58 7.01
CA THR A 103 9.99 9.00 7.31
C THR A 103 10.44 9.44 8.70
N GLN A 104 11.39 8.73 9.30
CA GLN A 104 11.97 9.15 10.58
C GLN A 104 12.78 10.45 10.44
N CYS A 105 12.60 11.36 11.40
CA CYS A 105 13.22 12.68 11.46
C CYS A 105 14.00 12.92 12.76
N LYS A 106 15.04 13.76 12.68
CA LYS A 106 15.76 14.27 13.86
C LYS A 106 15.07 15.50 14.47
N PRO A 107 15.16 15.69 15.81
CA PRO A 107 15.62 14.69 16.78
C PRO A 107 14.61 13.55 16.87
N CYS A 108 15.10 12.30 16.95
CA CYS A 108 14.21 11.18 17.23
C CYS A 108 14.26 10.81 18.72
N SER A 109 13.10 10.84 19.37
CA SER A 109 12.93 10.46 20.77
C SER A 109 12.66 8.97 20.95
N ASN A 110 11.96 8.33 20.02
CA ASN A 110 11.64 6.91 20.06
C ASN A 110 11.58 6.39 18.62
N CYS A 111 12.66 5.83 18.09
CA CYS A 111 12.70 5.32 16.72
C CYS A 111 13.24 3.90 16.71
N TYR A 112 12.80 3.13 15.73
CA TYR A 112 13.43 1.89 15.38
C TYR A 112 14.74 2.16 14.61
N TRP A 113 15.61 1.15 14.59
CA TRP A 113 16.84 1.21 13.81
C TRP A 113 16.50 1.12 12.32
N GLN A 114 17.08 2.01 11.52
CA GLN A 114 16.92 2.01 10.08
C GLN A 114 18.31 2.08 9.41
N SER A 115 18.41 1.61 8.17
CA SER A 115 19.71 1.49 7.48
C SER A 115 20.18 2.82 6.88
N SER A 116 19.23 3.61 6.35
CA SER A 116 19.50 4.94 5.79
C SER A 116 19.65 5.97 6.92
N PRO A 117 20.40 7.08 6.71
CA PRO A 117 20.45 8.13 7.72
C PRO A 117 19.07 8.71 8.02
N VAL A 118 18.71 8.83 9.30
CA VAL A 118 17.50 9.54 9.73
C VAL A 118 17.54 10.98 9.22
N PHE A 119 16.47 11.43 8.58
CA PHE A 119 16.38 12.74 7.95
C PHE A 119 16.55 13.87 8.97
N ASP A 120 17.41 14.83 8.67
CA ASP A 120 17.67 15.99 9.54
C ASP A 120 17.05 17.24 8.91
N PRO A 121 15.87 17.70 9.37
CA PRO A 121 15.18 18.82 8.76
C PRO A 121 15.99 20.13 8.82
N SER A 122 16.95 20.24 9.75
CA SER A 122 17.82 21.44 9.85
C SER A 122 18.86 21.54 8.73
N LYS A 123 19.09 20.45 7.98
CA LYS A 123 20.08 20.36 6.90
C LYS A 123 19.49 20.50 5.50
N SER A 124 18.17 20.56 5.39
CA SER A 124 17.49 20.74 4.11
C SER A 124 17.06 22.20 3.92
N SER A 125 17.41 22.79 2.78
CA SER A 125 17.01 24.17 2.46
C SER A 125 15.54 24.29 2.01
N THR A 126 14.87 23.18 1.75
CA THR A 126 13.49 23.10 1.22
C THR A 126 12.48 22.56 2.22
N PHE A 127 12.90 22.26 3.45
CA PHE A 127 12.03 21.86 4.55
C PHE A 127 11.14 23.03 5.00
N GLY A 128 9.83 22.77 5.12
CA GLY A 128 8.86 23.75 5.60
C GLY A 128 7.86 23.11 6.55
N LYS A 129 7.60 23.72 7.72
CA LYS A 129 6.54 23.21 8.62
C LYS A 129 5.16 23.60 8.08
N ILE A 130 4.19 22.69 8.17
CA ILE A 130 2.80 23.00 7.80
C ILE A 130 2.09 23.70 8.96
N ALA A 131 1.48 24.84 8.64
CA ALA A 131 0.65 25.60 9.57
C ALA A 131 -0.68 24.87 9.85
N CYS A 132 -1.19 25.03 11.07
CA CYS A 132 -2.45 24.43 11.51
C CYS A 132 -3.69 24.83 10.69
N SER A 133 -3.69 26.02 10.08
CA SER A 133 -4.78 26.44 9.21
C SER A 133 -4.82 25.69 7.88
N SER A 134 -3.74 24.98 7.52
CA SER A 134 -3.62 24.26 6.26
C SER A 134 -4.70 23.19 6.12
N PRO A 135 -5.36 23.06 4.96
CA PRO A 135 -6.26 21.95 4.66
C PRO A 135 -5.60 20.57 4.79
N LEU A 136 -4.27 20.49 4.62
CA LEU A 136 -3.51 19.24 4.76
C LEU A 136 -3.42 18.79 6.22
N CYS A 137 -3.31 19.73 7.17
CA CYS A 137 -3.34 19.41 8.60
C CYS A 137 -4.70 18.81 8.99
N LYS A 138 -5.78 19.39 8.47
CA LYS A 138 -7.16 18.93 8.71
C LYS A 138 -7.50 17.60 8.04
N ALA A 139 -6.63 17.09 7.18
CA ALA A 139 -6.81 15.79 6.54
C ALA A 139 -6.32 14.62 7.42
N LEU A 140 -5.62 14.92 8.52
CA LEU A 140 -5.22 13.94 9.52
C LEU A 140 -6.36 13.70 10.50
N ASP A 141 -6.68 12.42 10.75
CA ASP A 141 -7.70 12.04 11.73
C ASP A 141 -7.32 12.47 13.15
N GLN A 142 -6.06 12.27 13.53
CA GLN A 142 -5.52 12.68 14.82
C GLN A 142 -4.40 13.70 14.63
N HIS A 143 -4.70 14.95 14.99
CA HIS A 143 -3.73 16.03 14.94
C HIS A 143 -3.92 16.98 16.13
N SER A 144 -2.84 17.65 16.51
CA SER A 144 -2.82 18.72 17.49
C SER A 144 -2.05 19.92 16.97
N CYS A 145 -2.28 21.07 17.60
CA CYS A 145 -1.80 22.35 17.09
C CYS A 145 -1.04 23.12 18.16
N ASN A 146 0.26 23.24 17.97
CA ASN A 146 1.13 24.07 18.79
C ASN A 146 2.25 24.65 17.92
N ALA A 147 2.06 25.89 17.43
CA ALA A 147 2.89 26.59 16.43
C ALA A 147 3.01 25.91 15.04
N SER A 148 2.89 24.59 14.96
CA SER A 148 2.82 23.78 13.74
C SER A 148 1.79 22.65 13.88
N CYS A 149 1.44 22.00 12.77
CA CYS A 149 0.59 20.83 12.77
C CYS A 149 1.37 19.60 13.28
N HIS A 150 0.95 19.06 14.41
CA HIS A 150 1.45 17.80 14.94
C HIS A 150 0.47 16.68 14.61
N TYR A 151 0.99 15.53 14.20
CA TYR A 151 0.17 14.38 13.82
C TYR A 151 0.46 13.19 14.72
N SER A 152 -0.56 12.36 14.92
CA SER A 152 -0.41 10.98 15.35
C SER A 152 -1.09 10.12 14.30
N TYR A 153 -0.36 9.14 13.76
CA TYR A 153 -0.85 8.27 12.70
C TYR A 153 -0.64 6.83 13.15
N MET A 154 -1.74 6.12 13.33
CA MET A 154 -1.76 4.75 13.82
C MET A 154 -2.21 3.84 12.71
N TYR A 155 -1.41 2.82 12.43
CA TYR A 155 -1.77 1.74 11.54
C TYR A 155 -2.58 0.72 12.30
N SER A 156 -3.25 -0.13 11.54
CA SER A 156 -4.11 -1.15 12.09
C SER A 156 -3.32 -2.29 12.76
N ASP A 157 -1.99 -2.33 12.72
CA ASP A 157 -1.16 -3.24 13.51
C ASP A 157 -0.61 -2.56 14.79
N HIS A 158 -1.26 -1.48 15.25
CA HIS A 158 -0.80 -0.61 16.34
C HIS A 158 0.60 -0.02 16.16
N SER A 159 1.23 -0.23 15.01
CA SER A 159 2.40 0.54 14.65
C SER A 159 1.97 1.99 14.47
N TYR A 160 2.82 2.92 14.89
CA TYR A 160 2.48 4.33 14.87
C TYR A 160 3.66 5.21 14.50
N THR A 161 3.33 6.34 13.94
CA THR A 161 4.26 7.44 13.67
C THR A 161 3.65 8.73 14.20
N GLU A 162 4.46 9.47 14.95
CA GLU A 162 4.09 10.76 15.52
C GLU A 162 5.18 11.78 15.23
N GLY A 163 4.76 13.00 14.93
CA GLY A 163 5.70 14.06 14.60
C GLY A 163 5.03 15.35 14.16
N VAL A 164 5.70 16.07 13.28
CA VAL A 164 5.17 17.29 12.65
C VAL A 164 4.84 17.02 11.20
N LEU A 165 3.70 17.53 10.75
CA LEU A 165 3.39 17.57 9.33
C LEU A 165 4.19 18.71 8.69
N ALA A 166 4.92 18.40 7.64
CA ALA A 166 5.84 19.30 6.96
C ALA A 166 5.73 19.15 5.44
N THR A 167 6.32 20.07 4.69
CA THR A 167 6.57 19.98 3.26
C THR A 167 8.04 19.79 3.01
N GLU A 168 8.37 19.01 1.99
CA GLU A 168 9.74 18.83 1.53
C GLU A 168 9.77 18.57 0.02
N THR A 169 10.96 18.66 -0.57
CA THR A 169 11.25 18.20 -1.92
C THR A 169 11.60 16.72 -1.88
N PHE A 170 10.81 15.90 -2.58
CA PHE A 170 11.14 14.50 -2.80
C PHE A 170 11.68 14.29 -4.21
N THR A 171 12.54 13.29 -4.37
CA THR A 171 12.99 12.82 -5.68
C THR A 171 12.50 11.40 -5.88
N ILE A 172 11.71 11.20 -6.94
CA ILE A 172 11.08 9.93 -7.31
C ILE A 172 11.60 9.56 -8.70
N GLY A 173 12.43 8.52 -8.78
CA GLY A 173 13.20 8.24 -9.99
C GLY A 173 14.09 9.44 -10.37
N SER A 174 13.91 9.97 -11.58
CA SER A 174 14.61 11.17 -12.06
C SER A 174 13.86 12.48 -11.80
N THR A 175 12.70 12.43 -11.16
CA THR A 175 11.81 13.58 -10.99
C THR A 175 11.93 14.17 -9.60
N SER A 176 12.16 15.48 -9.52
CA SER A 176 12.05 16.23 -8.26
C SER A 176 10.65 16.83 -8.11
N VAL A 177 10.01 16.57 -6.98
CA VAL A 177 8.67 17.02 -6.63
C VAL A 177 8.75 17.91 -5.38
N PRO A 178 8.78 19.25 -5.55
CA PRO A 178 8.87 20.18 -4.43
C PRO A 178 7.52 20.33 -3.72
N GLY A 179 7.57 20.55 -2.41
CA GLY A 179 6.39 20.94 -1.63
C GLY A 179 5.42 19.81 -1.32
N LEU A 180 5.83 18.55 -1.46
CA LEU A 180 5.04 17.41 -0.99
C LEU A 180 4.96 17.43 0.53
N ALA A 181 3.75 17.33 1.05
CA ALA A 181 3.48 17.16 2.46
C ALA A 181 3.80 15.74 2.90
N PHE A 182 4.44 15.63 4.05
CA PHE A 182 4.86 14.37 4.65
C PHE A 182 4.88 14.48 6.17
N GLY A 183 4.82 13.33 6.84
CA GLY A 183 5.04 13.18 8.26
C GLY A 183 6.53 13.13 8.58
N CYS A 184 7.02 14.12 9.31
CA CYS A 184 8.38 14.13 9.85
C CYS A 184 8.35 13.52 11.25
N GLY A 185 8.47 12.19 11.30
CA GLY A 185 8.21 11.37 12.49
C GLY A 185 9.37 11.34 13.46
N ASN A 186 9.18 11.80 14.69
CA ASN A 186 10.20 11.79 15.76
C ASN A 186 9.91 10.76 16.86
N SER A 187 8.74 10.14 16.83
CA SER A 187 8.39 8.97 17.64
C SER A 187 7.69 7.96 16.72
N ASN A 188 8.37 6.88 16.39
CA ASN A 188 7.89 5.83 15.51
C ASN A 188 8.19 4.48 16.15
N ALA A 189 7.15 3.69 16.42
CA ALA A 189 7.31 2.36 16.97
C ALA A 189 6.26 1.41 16.42
N GLY A 190 6.69 0.17 16.24
CA GLY A 190 5.91 -0.86 15.59
C GLY A 190 6.87 -1.81 14.91
N VAL A 191 6.61 -3.10 15.02
CA VAL A 191 7.58 -4.08 14.52
C VAL A 191 7.61 -4.08 12.98
N ALA A 192 6.51 -3.76 12.30
CA ALA A 192 6.44 -3.65 10.85
C ALA A 192 7.43 -2.63 10.25
N PHE A 193 7.97 -1.73 11.08
CA PHE A 193 8.83 -0.66 10.60
C PHE A 193 10.32 -1.01 10.52
N SER A 194 10.79 -2.11 11.12
CA SER A 194 12.24 -2.44 11.11
C SER A 194 12.83 -2.69 9.72
N GLU A 195 11.99 -2.82 8.70
CA GLU A 195 12.37 -3.25 7.36
C GLU A 195 12.32 -2.12 6.31
N ALA A 196 11.91 -0.90 6.70
CA ALA A 196 11.91 0.27 5.82
C ALA A 196 12.12 1.58 6.60
N ASP A 197 12.58 2.61 5.91
CA ASP A 197 12.87 3.92 6.51
C ASP A 197 11.61 4.81 6.64
N GLY A 198 10.47 4.35 6.10
CA GLY A 198 9.19 5.10 6.09
C GLY A 198 8.12 4.46 5.20
N PHE A 199 7.04 5.20 4.92
CA PHE A 199 5.95 4.79 4.02
C PHE A 199 5.66 5.84 2.95
N VAL A 200 5.17 5.37 1.81
CA VAL A 200 4.56 6.14 0.74
C VAL A 200 3.11 5.67 0.59
N GLY A 201 2.19 6.44 1.16
CA GLY A 201 0.76 6.22 0.99
C GLY A 201 0.30 6.51 -0.44
N LEU A 202 -0.35 5.53 -1.06
CA LEU A 202 -0.97 5.60 -2.39
C LEU A 202 -2.50 5.60 -2.31
N GLY A 203 -3.09 5.78 -1.13
CA GLY A 203 -4.53 5.92 -0.93
C GLY A 203 -5.15 7.11 -1.65
N ARG A 204 -6.46 7.30 -1.46
CA ARG A 204 -7.25 8.36 -2.13
C ARG A 204 -7.36 9.66 -1.33
N GLY A 205 -6.80 9.69 -0.12
CA GLY A 205 -6.86 10.86 0.73
C GLY A 205 -5.86 11.94 0.32
N LYS A 206 -6.03 13.14 0.88
CA LYS A 206 -5.31 14.35 0.47
C LYS A 206 -3.80 14.32 0.75
N LEU A 207 -3.35 13.40 1.62
CA LEU A 207 -1.95 13.26 2.00
C LEU A 207 -1.21 12.20 1.17
N SER A 208 -1.91 11.45 0.32
CA SER A 208 -1.28 10.45 -0.55
C SER A 208 -0.45 11.09 -1.65
N LEU A 209 0.56 10.34 -2.10
CA LEU A 209 1.43 10.78 -3.20
C LEU A 209 0.61 11.10 -4.45
N ILE A 210 -0.35 10.23 -4.77
CA ILE A 210 -1.21 10.34 -5.95
C ILE A 210 -2.05 11.62 -5.89
N SER A 211 -2.69 11.90 -4.76
CA SER A 211 -3.51 13.10 -4.57
C SER A 211 -2.69 14.39 -4.60
N GLN A 212 -1.54 14.40 -3.93
CA GLN A 212 -0.71 15.60 -3.83
C GLN A 212 -0.04 15.97 -5.16
N MET A 213 0.28 14.98 -5.99
CA MET A 213 0.80 15.20 -7.35
C MET A 213 -0.30 15.48 -8.38
N GLY A 214 -1.58 15.43 -7.99
CA GLY A 214 -2.72 15.66 -8.89
C GLY A 214 -2.85 14.58 -9.97
N LEU A 215 -2.46 13.36 -9.65
CA LEU A 215 -2.46 12.23 -10.58
C LEU A 215 -3.81 11.53 -10.57
N THR A 216 -4.19 11.02 -11.74
CA THR A 216 -5.43 10.27 -11.93
C THR A 216 -5.17 8.81 -12.28
N GLU A 217 -3.90 8.40 -12.34
CA GLU A 217 -3.51 7.07 -12.76
C GLU A 217 -2.20 6.65 -12.11
N PHE A 218 -2.11 5.38 -11.71
CA PHE A 218 -0.86 4.71 -11.38
C PHE A 218 -1.03 3.19 -11.53
N SER A 219 0.08 2.47 -11.65
CA SER A 219 0.05 1.00 -11.67
C SER A 219 1.31 0.38 -11.14
N TYR A 220 1.24 -0.87 -10.73
CA TYR A 220 2.41 -1.65 -10.35
C TYR A 220 2.35 -3.08 -10.91
N CYS A 221 3.51 -3.72 -10.99
CA CYS A 221 3.67 -5.13 -11.35
C CYS A 221 4.49 -5.80 -10.26
N LEU A 222 3.84 -6.62 -9.43
CA LEU A 222 4.46 -7.26 -8.28
C LEU A 222 5.10 -8.59 -8.69
N THR A 223 6.40 -8.74 -8.43
CA THR A 223 7.15 -9.98 -8.59
C THR A 223 6.75 -10.98 -7.52
N PRO A 224 6.83 -12.30 -7.79
CA PRO A 224 6.57 -13.32 -6.78
C PRO A 224 7.46 -13.20 -5.53
N PHE A 225 6.99 -13.78 -4.43
CA PHE A 225 7.80 -13.92 -3.21
C PHE A 225 9.12 -14.63 -3.52
N GLY A 226 10.20 -14.18 -2.87
CA GLY A 226 11.55 -14.74 -3.08
C GLY A 226 12.20 -14.42 -4.43
N SER A 227 11.51 -13.75 -5.36
CA SER A 227 12.10 -13.35 -6.64
C SER A 227 13.23 -12.33 -6.42
N PRO A 228 14.42 -12.54 -7.01
CA PRO A 228 15.51 -11.56 -6.95
C PRO A 228 15.29 -10.39 -7.92
N LYS A 229 14.26 -10.47 -8.77
CA LYS A 229 13.95 -9.44 -9.75
C LYS A 229 13.26 -8.25 -9.10
N LYS A 230 13.47 -7.07 -9.68
CA LYS A 230 12.79 -5.86 -9.25
C LYS A 230 11.44 -5.74 -9.94
N SER A 231 10.44 -5.39 -9.14
CA SER A 231 9.11 -4.98 -9.58
C SER A 231 9.12 -3.56 -10.14
N SER A 232 7.98 -3.08 -10.64
CA SER A 232 7.86 -1.70 -11.13
C SER A 232 6.62 -1.00 -10.59
N LEU A 233 6.75 0.29 -10.33
CA LEU A 233 5.67 1.23 -10.03
C LEU A 233 5.71 2.35 -11.07
N LEU A 234 4.58 2.55 -11.74
CA LEU A 234 4.34 3.55 -12.77
C LEU A 234 3.40 4.60 -12.19
N ILE A 235 3.86 5.84 -12.10
CA ILE A 235 3.16 6.96 -11.47
C ILE A 235 2.78 7.95 -12.57
N GLY A 236 1.49 8.30 -12.65
CA GLY A 236 0.93 9.10 -13.74
C GLY A 236 0.66 8.27 -14.99
N SER A 237 0.17 8.93 -16.04
CA SER A 237 -0.22 8.27 -17.29
C SER A 237 1.00 7.84 -18.10
N LEU A 238 1.46 6.62 -17.83
CA LEU A 238 2.46 5.92 -18.63
C LEU A 238 1.78 4.84 -19.47
N PRO A 239 2.22 4.62 -20.72
CA PRO A 239 1.75 3.50 -21.51
C PRO A 239 1.97 2.20 -20.73
N ASN A 240 0.91 1.45 -20.47
CA ASN A 240 1.04 0.13 -19.88
C ASN A 240 1.67 -0.81 -20.94
N PRO A 241 2.88 -1.33 -20.72
CA PRO A 241 3.57 -2.17 -21.69
C PRO A 241 2.83 -3.49 -21.96
N ASN A 242 1.95 -3.91 -21.05
CA ASN A 242 1.20 -5.17 -21.13
C ASN A 242 -0.21 -5.00 -21.71
N ALA A 243 -0.64 -3.77 -22.05
CA ALA A 243 -2.01 -3.49 -22.49
C ALA A 243 -2.45 -4.22 -23.76
N THR A 244 -1.50 -4.63 -24.60
CA THR A 244 -1.78 -5.32 -25.87
C THR A 244 -1.52 -6.83 -25.82
N ALA A 245 -0.96 -7.35 -24.73
CA ALA A 245 -0.45 -8.72 -24.68
C ALA A 245 -1.51 -9.74 -24.23
N HIS A 246 -2.47 -9.34 -23.39
CA HIS A 246 -3.46 -10.23 -22.78
C HIS A 246 -4.82 -9.54 -22.64
N PRO A 247 -5.94 -10.30 -22.52
CA PRO A 247 -7.24 -9.73 -22.19
C PRO A 247 -7.18 -8.92 -20.90
N VAL A 248 -7.78 -7.73 -20.91
CA VAL A 248 -7.85 -6.84 -19.75
C VAL A 248 -9.08 -7.20 -18.93
N ILE A 249 -8.89 -7.48 -17.64
CA ILE A 249 -9.97 -7.71 -16.69
C ILE A 249 -10.17 -6.41 -15.91
N SER A 250 -11.38 -5.84 -15.90
CA SER A 250 -11.62 -4.54 -15.25
C SER A 250 -12.85 -4.57 -14.36
N THR A 251 -12.74 -3.95 -13.18
CA THR A 251 -13.84 -3.78 -12.22
C THR A 251 -13.93 -2.31 -11.79
N PRO A 252 -15.13 -1.78 -11.50
CA PRO A 252 -15.27 -0.46 -10.92
C PRO A 252 -14.61 -0.36 -9.54
N ILE A 253 -13.99 0.78 -9.26
CA ILE A 253 -13.60 1.20 -7.92
C ILE A 253 -14.81 1.84 -7.26
N VAL A 254 -15.24 1.29 -6.13
CA VAL A 254 -16.39 1.77 -5.38
C VAL A 254 -15.95 2.78 -4.32
N ARG A 255 -16.82 3.74 -3.99
CA ARG A 255 -16.55 4.73 -2.94
C ARG A 255 -17.27 4.34 -1.66
N ASN A 256 -16.53 4.28 -0.56
CA ASN A 256 -17.08 4.25 0.79
C ASN A 256 -17.03 5.65 1.39
N LYS A 257 -18.18 6.19 1.82
CA LYS A 257 -18.23 7.55 2.39
C LYS A 257 -17.60 7.62 3.78
N SER A 258 -17.67 6.54 4.56
CA SER A 258 -17.07 6.48 5.89
C SER A 258 -15.56 6.31 5.81
N TRP A 259 -15.07 5.63 4.77
CA TRP A 259 -13.65 5.32 4.57
C TRP A 259 -13.21 5.66 3.14
N PRO A 260 -13.15 6.96 2.78
CA PRO A 260 -12.96 7.40 1.40
C PRO A 260 -11.54 7.18 0.86
N SER A 261 -10.57 6.91 1.73
CA SER A 261 -9.17 6.70 1.35
C SER A 261 -8.92 5.35 0.69
N PHE A 262 -9.69 4.32 1.01
CA PHE A 262 -9.46 2.97 0.49
C PHE A 262 -9.99 2.78 -0.94
N TYR A 263 -9.38 1.85 -1.66
CA TYR A 263 -9.83 1.36 -2.96
C TYR A 263 -10.76 0.15 -2.78
N TYR A 264 -12.06 0.40 -2.69
CA TYR A 264 -13.05 -0.68 -2.61
C TYR A 264 -13.33 -1.29 -3.99
N ILE A 265 -13.48 -2.60 -4.02
CA ILE A 265 -13.92 -3.38 -5.19
C ILE A 265 -15.07 -4.31 -4.78
N THR A 266 -16.02 -4.54 -5.69
CA THR A 266 -17.18 -5.38 -5.38
C THR A 266 -16.91 -6.82 -5.77
N LEU A 267 -16.92 -7.74 -4.81
CA LEU A 267 -16.85 -9.18 -5.03
C LEU A 267 -18.26 -9.79 -4.94
N ASN A 268 -18.70 -10.45 -6.00
CA ASN A 268 -20.04 -11.06 -6.08
C ASN A 268 -20.04 -12.54 -5.69
N GLY A 269 -18.91 -13.22 -5.76
CA GLY A 269 -18.79 -14.64 -5.44
C GLY A 269 -17.41 -15.19 -5.74
N ILE A 270 -17.20 -16.45 -5.40
CA ILE A 270 -15.93 -17.17 -5.60
C ILE A 270 -16.24 -18.54 -6.21
N THR A 271 -15.43 -18.98 -7.17
CA THR A 271 -15.46 -20.36 -7.68
C THR A 271 -14.18 -21.09 -7.26
N VAL A 272 -14.33 -22.33 -6.76
CA VAL A 272 -13.23 -23.26 -6.50
C VAL A 272 -13.41 -24.51 -7.36
N GLY A 273 -12.43 -24.79 -8.22
CA GLY A 273 -12.49 -25.84 -9.23
C GLY A 273 -13.61 -25.58 -10.24
N GLY A 274 -14.63 -26.44 -10.23
CA GLY A 274 -15.85 -26.29 -11.05
C GLY A 274 -17.07 -25.80 -10.26
N THR A 275 -16.89 -25.44 -8.98
CA THR A 275 -18.00 -25.15 -8.06
C THR A 275 -18.05 -23.67 -7.73
N VAL A 276 -19.13 -23.01 -8.18
CA VAL A 276 -19.49 -21.66 -7.68
C VAL A 276 -19.95 -21.83 -6.24
N LEU A 277 -19.27 -21.16 -5.31
CA LEU A 277 -19.57 -21.30 -3.88
C LEU A 277 -20.85 -20.53 -3.52
N ASP A 278 -21.67 -21.13 -2.65
CA ASP A 278 -22.88 -20.51 -2.12
C ASP A 278 -22.52 -19.47 -1.04
N ILE A 279 -21.98 -18.33 -1.49
CA ILE A 279 -21.64 -17.16 -0.69
C ILE A 279 -22.62 -16.05 -1.06
N PRO A 280 -23.44 -15.55 -0.10
CA PRO A 280 -24.30 -14.41 -0.37
C PRO A 280 -23.47 -13.19 -0.81
N SER A 281 -23.86 -12.52 -1.89
CA SER A 281 -23.13 -11.31 -2.34
C SER A 281 -23.12 -10.19 -1.28
N SER A 282 -24.09 -10.19 -0.36
CA SER A 282 -24.11 -9.29 0.80
C SER A 282 -22.93 -9.48 1.76
N THR A 283 -22.27 -10.64 1.77
CA THR A 283 -21.09 -10.92 2.61
C THR A 283 -19.95 -9.93 2.33
N PHE A 284 -19.80 -9.49 1.08
CA PHE A 284 -18.76 -8.54 0.66
C PHE A 284 -19.29 -7.12 0.43
N ALA A 285 -20.53 -6.83 0.85
CA ALA A 285 -21.11 -5.51 0.65
C ALA A 285 -20.61 -4.49 1.68
N ILE A 286 -20.51 -3.23 1.25
CA ILE A 286 -20.31 -2.11 2.18
C ILE A 286 -21.63 -1.86 2.92
N ASN A 287 -21.61 -1.98 4.25
CA ASN A 287 -22.75 -1.75 5.11
C ASN A 287 -23.15 -0.27 5.16
N ARG A 288 -24.35 0.01 5.68
CA ARG A 288 -24.88 1.39 5.77
C ARG A 288 -24.03 2.34 6.63
N ASP A 289 -23.34 1.80 7.63
CA ASP A 289 -22.40 2.53 8.49
C ASP A 289 -20.99 2.66 7.86
N GLY A 290 -20.78 2.03 6.70
CA GLY A 290 -19.50 1.98 5.99
C GLY A 290 -18.57 0.86 6.46
N SER A 291 -18.99 -0.02 7.37
CA SER A 291 -18.24 -1.24 7.69
C SER A 291 -18.35 -2.28 6.57
N GLY A 292 -17.51 -3.32 6.62
CA GLY A 292 -17.50 -4.38 5.62
C GLY A 292 -16.93 -3.93 4.28
N GLY A 293 -17.34 -4.62 3.21
CA GLY A 293 -16.77 -4.43 1.87
C GLY A 293 -15.50 -5.25 1.62
N MET A 294 -14.95 -5.10 0.43
CA MET A 294 -13.63 -5.61 0.05
C MET A 294 -12.78 -4.47 -0.49
N ILE A 295 -11.54 -4.36 0.00
CA ILE A 295 -10.53 -3.44 -0.55
C ILE A 295 -9.45 -4.22 -1.28
N ILE A 296 -8.77 -3.59 -2.23
CA ILE A 296 -7.48 -4.07 -2.74
C ILE A 296 -6.36 -3.34 -2.01
N ASP A 297 -5.35 -4.09 -1.57
CA ASP A 297 -4.27 -3.49 -0.79
C ASP A 297 -2.88 -4.12 -1.07
N SER A 298 -1.93 -3.30 -1.51
CA SER A 298 -0.51 -3.67 -1.67
C SER A 298 0.23 -3.78 -0.33
N GLY A 299 -0.26 -3.08 0.70
CA GLY A 299 0.28 -3.11 2.07
C GLY A 299 -0.13 -4.35 2.86
N THR A 300 -1.09 -5.13 2.38
CA THR A 300 -1.54 -6.39 3.01
C THR A 300 -0.98 -7.59 2.26
N SER A 301 -0.37 -8.54 2.97
CA SER A 301 0.39 -9.63 2.37
C SER A 301 -0.46 -10.69 1.66
N ILE A 302 -1.46 -11.24 2.33
CA ILE A 302 -2.35 -12.28 1.77
C ILE A 302 -3.78 -11.77 1.72
N THR A 303 -4.64 -12.46 0.99
CA THR A 303 -6.06 -12.13 0.95
C THR A 303 -6.74 -12.56 2.25
N TYR A 304 -7.53 -11.66 2.80
CA TYR A 304 -8.37 -11.92 3.95
C TYR A 304 -9.83 -11.83 3.54
N LEU A 305 -10.62 -12.85 3.84
CA LEU A 305 -12.03 -12.89 3.51
C LEU A 305 -12.87 -12.89 4.78
N GLU A 306 -14.03 -12.24 4.72
CA GLU A 306 -15.04 -12.37 5.77
C GLU A 306 -15.26 -13.85 6.10
N TYR A 307 -15.24 -14.18 7.39
CA TYR A 307 -15.19 -15.55 7.91
C TYR A 307 -16.17 -16.51 7.22
N SER A 308 -17.43 -16.10 7.00
CA SER A 308 -18.45 -16.96 6.37
C SER A 308 -18.14 -17.32 4.91
N ALA A 309 -17.35 -16.49 4.23
CA ALA A 309 -16.82 -16.79 2.91
C ALA A 309 -15.53 -17.60 2.95
N TYR A 310 -14.59 -17.28 3.85
CA TYR A 310 -13.34 -18.01 3.99
C TYR A 310 -13.58 -19.50 4.28
N ASP A 311 -14.46 -19.81 5.23
CA ASP A 311 -14.82 -21.16 5.63
C ASP A 311 -15.27 -22.01 4.42
N LYS A 312 -16.14 -21.44 3.58
CA LYS A 312 -16.61 -22.08 2.33
C LYS A 312 -15.50 -22.30 1.31
N VAL A 313 -14.54 -21.37 1.21
CA VAL A 313 -13.39 -21.51 0.31
C VAL A 313 -12.47 -22.63 0.78
N ALA A 314 -12.11 -22.65 2.06
CA ALA A 314 -11.28 -23.68 2.67
C ALA A 314 -11.94 -25.07 2.53
N ASP A 315 -13.23 -25.18 2.86
CA ASP A 315 -14.02 -26.39 2.70
C ASP A 315 -14.03 -26.90 1.26
N ALA A 316 -14.18 -26.01 0.28
CA ALA A 316 -14.19 -26.39 -1.11
C ALA A 316 -12.84 -26.94 -1.59
N PHE A 317 -11.72 -26.38 -1.13
CA PHE A 317 -10.39 -26.92 -1.40
C PHE A 317 -10.19 -28.27 -0.72
N MET A 318 -10.53 -28.41 0.56
CA MET A 318 -10.50 -29.69 1.28
C MET A 318 -11.37 -30.76 0.63
N ALA A 319 -12.52 -30.38 0.07
CA ALA A 319 -13.42 -31.27 -0.63
C ALA A 319 -12.85 -31.77 -1.97
N GLN A 320 -12.02 -30.98 -2.65
CA GLN A 320 -11.55 -31.29 -4.00
C GLN A 320 -10.10 -31.83 -4.05
N ILE A 321 -9.25 -31.44 -3.11
CA ILE A 321 -7.87 -31.95 -2.97
C ILE A 321 -7.91 -33.23 -2.14
N LYS A 322 -8.03 -34.38 -2.80
CA LYS A 322 -8.11 -35.71 -2.15
C LYS A 322 -6.81 -36.52 -2.20
N ASN A 323 -5.86 -36.08 -3.00
CA ASN A 323 -4.60 -36.78 -3.26
C ASN A 323 -3.42 -36.26 -2.43
N MET A 324 -3.67 -35.35 -1.48
CA MET A 324 -2.67 -34.82 -0.55
C MET A 324 -3.23 -34.87 0.86
N ASN A 325 -2.38 -35.21 1.84
CA ASN A 325 -2.76 -35.20 3.25
C ASN A 325 -2.72 -33.77 3.77
N THR A 326 -3.70 -33.37 4.58
CA THR A 326 -3.63 -32.13 5.34
C THR A 326 -2.57 -32.24 6.43
N THR A 327 -1.93 -31.12 6.78
CA THR A 327 -0.93 -31.05 7.84
C THR A 327 -1.02 -29.74 8.59
N ASP A 328 -0.75 -29.77 9.90
CA ASP A 328 -0.60 -28.55 10.72
C ASP A 328 0.87 -28.09 10.77
N GLN A 329 1.77 -28.80 10.08
CA GLN A 329 3.20 -28.49 10.06
C GLN A 329 3.50 -27.46 8.97
N SER A 330 3.39 -26.18 9.31
CA SER A 330 3.81 -25.06 8.46
C SER A 330 4.33 -23.89 9.30
N LEU A 331 5.31 -23.17 8.76
CA LEU A 331 5.74 -21.87 9.29
C LEU A 331 4.68 -20.79 9.07
N PHE A 332 3.80 -20.91 8.09
CA PHE A 332 2.86 -19.86 7.70
C PHE A 332 1.74 -19.63 8.72
N ASP A 333 1.51 -20.57 9.64
CA ASP A 333 0.43 -20.50 10.63
C ASP A 333 -0.96 -20.38 9.97
N LEU A 334 -1.15 -20.92 8.76
CA LEU A 334 -2.41 -20.85 7.99
C LEU A 334 -3.28 -22.09 8.24
N ASP A 335 -4.61 -21.92 8.13
CA ASP A 335 -5.56 -22.96 8.57
C ASP A 335 -5.62 -24.16 7.62
N LEU A 336 -5.26 -23.98 6.34
CA LEU A 336 -5.30 -25.03 5.34
C LEU A 336 -3.95 -25.25 4.67
N CYS A 337 -3.23 -26.28 5.13
CA CYS A 337 -1.97 -26.74 4.57
C CYS A 337 -2.00 -28.24 4.23
N TYR A 338 -1.20 -28.63 3.23
CA TYR A 338 -1.04 -30.00 2.77
C TYR A 338 0.45 -30.40 2.77
N GLU A 339 0.72 -31.69 2.94
CA GLU A 339 2.05 -32.26 2.71
C GLU A 339 2.42 -32.10 1.23
N LEU A 340 3.55 -31.42 0.94
CA LEU A 340 3.98 -31.18 -0.43
C LEU A 340 4.63 -32.45 -1.02
N PRO A 341 4.12 -33.00 -2.14
CA PRO A 341 4.76 -34.14 -2.77
C PRO A 341 6.18 -33.79 -3.27
N PRO A 342 7.13 -34.74 -3.24
CA PRO A 342 8.51 -34.47 -3.65
C PRO A 342 8.60 -33.88 -5.05
N LYS A 343 9.45 -32.86 -5.23
CA LYS A 343 9.68 -32.15 -6.51
C LYS A 343 8.42 -31.52 -7.12
N SER A 344 7.43 -31.20 -6.31
CA SER A 344 6.22 -30.49 -6.74
C SER A 344 6.29 -29.02 -6.33
N ASN A 345 5.63 -28.17 -7.10
CA ASN A 345 5.34 -26.77 -6.81
C ASN A 345 3.87 -26.48 -7.20
N PRO A 346 3.30 -25.33 -6.84
CA PRO A 346 1.90 -25.02 -7.11
C PRO A 346 1.51 -25.19 -8.58
N ASP A 347 2.38 -24.79 -9.52
CA ASP A 347 2.10 -24.81 -10.96
C ASP A 347 2.17 -26.22 -11.59
N THR A 348 2.86 -27.15 -10.94
CA THR A 348 2.93 -28.57 -11.36
C THR A 348 1.85 -29.44 -10.72
N LEU A 349 1.24 -28.96 -9.63
CA LEU A 349 0.17 -29.67 -8.94
C LEU A 349 -1.16 -29.45 -9.67
N ASN A 350 -1.98 -30.49 -9.72
CA ASN A 350 -3.36 -30.38 -10.20
C ASN A 350 -4.25 -29.79 -9.10
N LEU A 351 -4.06 -28.51 -8.80
CA LEU A 351 -4.85 -27.77 -7.80
C LEU A 351 -6.18 -27.29 -8.41
N PRO A 352 -7.29 -27.29 -7.64
CA PRO A 352 -8.55 -26.70 -8.10
C PRO A 352 -8.35 -25.23 -8.48
N LYS A 353 -8.96 -24.80 -9.59
CA LYS A 353 -8.97 -23.39 -10.02
C LYS A 353 -9.52 -22.48 -8.94
N LEU A 354 -9.10 -21.23 -8.91
CA LEU A 354 -9.70 -20.19 -8.07
C LEU A 354 -10.09 -19.00 -8.93
N ILE A 355 -11.35 -18.59 -8.87
CA ILE A 355 -11.87 -17.42 -9.59
C ILE A 355 -12.56 -16.48 -8.61
N PHE A 356 -12.14 -15.22 -8.61
CA PHE A 356 -12.85 -14.13 -7.95
C PHE A 356 -13.81 -13.48 -8.95
N HIS A 357 -15.11 -13.52 -8.66
CA HIS A 357 -16.15 -12.91 -9.50
C HIS A 357 -16.39 -11.46 -9.05
N PHE A 358 -15.54 -10.54 -9.49
CA PHE A 358 -15.74 -9.11 -9.26
C PHE A 358 -16.91 -8.57 -10.09
N GLN A 359 -17.37 -7.36 -9.76
CA GLN A 359 -18.41 -6.69 -10.53
C GLN A 359 -17.95 -6.44 -11.97
N GLY A 360 -18.50 -7.21 -12.91
CA GLY A 360 -18.20 -7.09 -14.34
C GLY A 360 -16.91 -7.77 -14.78
N ALA A 361 -16.26 -8.55 -13.90
CA ALA A 361 -14.97 -9.17 -14.16
C ALA A 361 -14.80 -10.50 -13.42
N ASP A 362 -14.35 -11.52 -14.14
CA ASP A 362 -13.93 -12.79 -13.56
C ASP A 362 -12.39 -12.85 -13.56
N LEU A 363 -11.78 -12.83 -12.38
CA LEU A 363 -10.33 -12.95 -12.23
C LEU A 363 -9.96 -14.38 -11.82
N GLU A 364 -9.56 -15.19 -12.80
CA GLU A 364 -8.94 -16.50 -12.55
C GLU A 364 -7.48 -16.28 -12.11
N LEU A 365 -7.13 -16.82 -10.94
CA LEU A 365 -5.78 -16.73 -10.40
C LEU A 365 -4.96 -17.99 -10.76
N PRO A 366 -3.67 -17.85 -11.09
CA PRO A 366 -2.79 -19.00 -11.22
C PRO A 366 -2.54 -19.65 -9.84
N PRO A 367 -2.25 -20.96 -9.76
CA PRO A 367 -2.01 -21.66 -8.49
C PRO A 367 -0.97 -20.99 -7.58
N GLY A 368 0.13 -20.49 -8.15
CA GLY A 368 1.16 -19.75 -7.41
C GLY A 368 0.68 -18.45 -6.75
N ASN A 369 -0.52 -17.95 -7.06
CA ASN A 369 -1.12 -16.76 -6.44
C ASN A 369 -2.08 -17.11 -5.27
N TYR A 370 -2.35 -18.38 -5.00
CA TYR A 370 -3.19 -18.78 -3.86
C TYR A 370 -2.70 -20.01 -3.09
N PHE A 371 -1.65 -20.69 -3.55
CA PHE A 371 -0.92 -21.67 -2.76
C PHE A 371 0.57 -21.32 -2.66
N GLY A 372 1.09 -21.23 -1.44
CA GLY A 372 2.49 -20.93 -1.15
C GLY A 372 3.20 -22.16 -0.60
N VAL A 373 4.46 -22.35 -0.98
CA VAL A 373 5.28 -23.48 -0.53
C VAL A 373 6.12 -23.06 0.67
N ASP A 374 5.97 -23.81 1.76
CA ASP A 374 6.91 -23.78 2.86
C ASP A 374 7.98 -24.86 2.63
N SER A 375 9.12 -24.44 2.09
CA SER A 375 10.27 -25.31 1.86
C SER A 375 10.90 -25.86 3.14
N ASP A 376 10.70 -25.20 4.27
CA ASP A 376 11.35 -25.55 5.54
C ASP A 376 10.60 -26.70 6.23
N THR A 377 9.28 -26.80 6.02
CA THR A 377 8.44 -27.90 6.52
C THR A 377 7.98 -28.88 5.43
N ASN A 378 8.31 -28.61 4.17
CA ASN A 378 7.82 -29.36 3.00
C ASN A 378 6.28 -29.44 2.97
N SER A 379 5.64 -28.29 3.19
CA SER A 379 4.19 -28.11 3.13
C SER A 379 3.79 -27.07 2.07
N ILE A 380 2.53 -27.10 1.67
CA ILE A 380 1.92 -26.11 0.77
C ILE A 380 0.59 -25.65 1.36
N CYS A 381 0.39 -24.34 1.47
CA CYS A 381 -0.75 -23.77 2.19
C CYS A 381 -1.57 -22.82 1.32
N LEU A 382 -2.87 -22.79 1.56
CA LEU A 382 -3.78 -21.82 0.97
C LEU A 382 -3.42 -20.43 1.53
N MET A 383 -2.96 -19.52 0.67
CA MET A 383 -2.44 -18.20 1.02
C MET A 383 -3.56 -17.18 1.24
N MET A 384 -4.52 -17.55 2.08
CA MET A 384 -5.69 -16.78 2.45
C MET A 384 -6.01 -17.04 3.92
N ALA A 385 -6.65 -16.08 4.57
CA ALA A 385 -7.12 -16.23 5.95
C ALA A 385 -8.47 -15.55 6.15
N GLU A 386 -9.10 -15.82 7.29
CA GLU A 386 -10.33 -15.16 7.71
C GLU A 386 -10.11 -13.73 8.23
N SER A 387 -11.13 -12.90 8.06
CA SER A 387 -11.32 -11.62 8.75
C SER A 387 -12.75 -11.49 9.27
N HIS A 388 -12.97 -10.54 10.18
CA HIS A 388 -14.30 -10.20 10.68
C HIS A 388 -14.66 -8.78 10.23
N GLY A 389 -15.50 -8.68 9.20
CA GLY A 389 -15.96 -7.42 8.62
C GLY A 389 -15.31 -7.11 7.28
N LEU A 390 -14.22 -6.35 7.27
CA LEU A 390 -13.55 -5.93 6.03
C LEU A 390 -12.77 -7.09 5.39
N SER A 391 -13.06 -7.38 4.12
CA SER A 391 -12.22 -8.27 3.30
C SER A 391 -11.12 -7.48 2.59
N VAL A 392 -9.98 -8.11 2.32
CA VAL A 392 -8.83 -7.48 1.66
C VAL A 392 -8.26 -8.41 0.59
N PHE A 393 -8.15 -7.93 -0.65
CA PHE A 393 -7.37 -8.57 -1.71
C PHE A 393 -5.90 -8.21 -1.54
N GLY A 394 -5.13 -9.13 -0.97
CA GLY A 394 -3.73 -8.91 -0.60
C GLY A 394 -2.75 -9.04 -1.76
N ASN A 395 -1.50 -8.68 -1.51
CA ASN A 395 -0.47 -8.55 -2.52
C ASN A 395 0.05 -9.90 -3.07
N PHE A 396 -0.07 -11.01 -2.32
CA PHE A 396 0.22 -12.37 -2.80
C PHE A 396 -0.65 -12.74 -3.99
N GLN A 397 -1.94 -12.39 -3.95
CA GLN A 397 -2.86 -12.64 -5.07
C GLN A 397 -2.65 -11.69 -6.25
N GLN A 398 -1.94 -10.59 -6.04
CA GLN A 398 -1.63 -9.55 -7.05
C GLN A 398 -0.29 -9.78 -7.77
N GLN A 399 0.39 -10.90 -7.51
CA GLN A 399 1.68 -11.20 -8.14
C GLN A 399 1.52 -11.57 -9.62
N ASN A 400 2.54 -11.25 -10.42
CA ASN A 400 2.55 -11.51 -11.87
C ASN A 400 1.31 -10.96 -12.59
N MET A 401 0.88 -9.79 -12.17
CA MET A 401 -0.11 -8.98 -12.89
C MET A 401 0.22 -7.51 -12.76
N GLN A 402 0.01 -6.76 -13.85
CA GLN A 402 -0.05 -5.32 -13.77
C GLN A 402 -1.41 -4.94 -13.18
N VAL A 403 -1.41 -4.30 -12.02
CA VAL A 403 -2.60 -3.73 -11.41
C VAL A 403 -2.63 -2.24 -11.72
N MET A 404 -3.61 -1.81 -12.50
CA MET A 404 -3.77 -0.42 -12.95
C MET A 404 -4.95 0.24 -12.25
N TYR A 405 -4.67 1.38 -11.62
CA TYR A 405 -5.63 2.24 -10.97
C TYR A 405 -5.90 3.43 -11.89
N ASP A 406 -7.02 3.41 -12.61
CA ASP A 406 -7.54 4.57 -13.35
C ASP A 406 -8.54 5.31 -12.46
N LEU A 407 -8.01 6.23 -11.66
CA LEU A 407 -8.78 7.05 -10.72
C LEU A 407 -9.60 8.13 -11.43
N GLY A 408 -9.23 8.50 -12.66
CA GLY A 408 -9.99 9.42 -13.49
C GLY A 408 -11.36 8.84 -13.87
N ASN A 409 -11.41 7.52 -14.09
CA ASN A 409 -12.62 6.80 -14.46
C ASN A 409 -13.19 5.91 -13.34
N ASP A 410 -12.60 5.90 -12.14
CA ASP A 410 -12.93 4.99 -11.04
C ASP A 410 -12.92 3.51 -11.50
N VAL A 411 -11.85 3.09 -12.20
CA VAL A 411 -11.67 1.72 -12.73
C VAL A 411 -10.36 1.11 -12.23
N LEU A 412 -10.43 -0.17 -11.85
CA LEU A 412 -9.28 -1.01 -11.55
C LEU A 412 -9.15 -2.07 -12.66
N SER A 413 -7.97 -2.21 -13.25
CA SER A 413 -7.71 -3.18 -14.32
C SER A 413 -6.55 -4.10 -13.97
N PHE A 414 -6.71 -5.39 -14.27
CA PHE A 414 -5.71 -6.43 -14.12
C PHE A 414 -5.24 -6.89 -15.50
N TYR A 415 -3.93 -6.90 -15.70
CA TYR A 415 -3.29 -7.44 -16.90
C TYR A 415 -2.36 -8.56 -16.49
N SER A 416 -2.53 -9.75 -17.07
CA SER A 416 -1.55 -10.83 -16.91
C SER A 416 -0.17 -10.36 -17.37
N ALA A 417 0.85 -10.58 -16.54
CA ALA A 417 2.21 -10.10 -16.81
C ALA A 417 3.26 -10.97 -16.12
N GLU A 418 4.39 -11.19 -16.77
CA GLU A 418 5.58 -11.66 -16.04
C GLU A 418 6.28 -10.43 -15.45
N CYS A 419 6.13 -10.22 -14.14
CA CYS A 419 6.75 -9.08 -13.48
C CYS A 419 8.25 -9.33 -13.28
N GLY A 420 9.07 -8.33 -13.64
CA GLY A 420 10.51 -8.27 -13.32
C GLY A 420 11.50 -8.56 -14.44
#